data_AF-G4YGY4-F1
#
_entry.id   AF-G4YGY4-F1
#
_cell.length_a   1.000
_cell.length_b   1.000
_cell.length_c   1.000
_cell.angle_alpha   90.00
_cell.angle_beta   90.00
_cell.angle_gamma   90.00
#
_symmetry.space_group_name_H-M   'P 1'
#
loop_
_entity.id
_entity.type
_entity.pdbx_description
1 polymer ?
#
loop_
_entity_poly.entity_id
_entity_poly.type
_entity_poly.pdbx_seq_one_letter_code
_entity_poly.pdbx_strand_id
1 'polypeptide(L)'
;MLRSSWRLAAARRRCLSTAAALAPPPPPATEPCGRRLQFVTSDKIDRRLLRGLTAADDDERPVNLIQDEEGARRVLAKIRELGPGHFHACDTEVAQIDVKAVGPVGNGVVTCLSLYSGPDVDYGNGPYVWVDNLDSAEGTLQLFKDFLESREYLKVWHNYSFDRHVLYNHGINVQGLGGDTMHMARLWNTARFQHGGYSLEALTADLLLQRKKPMKELFGIPKLRKDGSKGKERIMPTVEELQRFPEFRKRWIRYSVYDAESTWFLHRVLQHKLDQTFWFENAPKTNAAVNAAAAAAAVDEEPQTGSMYDFYRQYIILFGECLTDIERKGMHVDLEYLAGVEKQALEDRARLERLVLKWASRYCDESERINLYSAAQKQQLLFAPYYDEKKKKQVLPAERAFEVENTEGFIEEGKQKPKKKRNMTIRGLGIPPTHFTASGLPAASAEVLKELAGNVSILLCLPTVEFDTDL
;
A
#
# COMPACT_ATOMS: atom_id res chain seq x y z
N MET A 1 -60.64 7.98 -36.55
CA MET A 1 -60.81 8.59 -37.89
C MET A 1 -60.06 9.92 -37.93
N LEU A 2 -59.31 10.15 -39.02
CA LEU A 2 -58.74 11.40 -39.58
C LEU A 2 -58.00 12.38 -38.63
N ARG A 3 -56.67 12.54 -38.72
CA ARG A 3 -55.82 13.25 -39.72
C ARG A 3 -55.84 14.80 -39.62
N SER A 4 -54.71 15.37 -39.16
CA SER A 4 -53.90 16.45 -39.79
C SER A 4 -52.98 17.09 -38.71
N SER A 5 -51.65 16.92 -38.74
CA SER A 5 -50.61 17.53 -39.59
C SER A 5 -50.29 18.99 -39.26
N TRP A 6 -49.16 19.22 -38.59
CA TRP A 6 -48.24 20.33 -38.90
C TRP A 6 -46.79 19.83 -38.84
N ARG A 7 -46.02 20.20 -39.88
CA ARG A 7 -44.63 19.83 -40.17
C ARG A 7 -43.67 20.81 -39.53
N LEU A 8 -42.47 20.36 -39.15
CA LEU A 8 -41.29 21.22 -39.01
C LEU A 8 -40.04 20.53 -39.55
N ALA A 9 -39.19 21.35 -40.16
CA ALA A 9 -38.25 21.01 -41.21
C ALA A 9 -36.91 20.41 -40.72
N ALA A 10 -36.23 19.76 -41.65
CA ALA A 10 -34.98 19.04 -41.49
C ALA A 10 -33.75 19.94 -41.28
N ALA A 11 -32.78 19.45 -40.51
CA ALA A 11 -31.37 19.82 -40.68
C ALA A 11 -30.47 18.58 -40.49
N ARG A 12 -29.67 18.31 -41.53
CA ARG A 12 -28.77 17.17 -41.69
C ARG A 12 -27.58 17.26 -40.72
N ARG A 13 -27.30 16.15 -40.03
CA ARG A 13 -26.03 15.91 -39.34
C ARG A 13 -24.92 15.68 -40.36
N ARG A 14 -23.82 16.44 -40.27
CA ARG A 14 -22.54 16.07 -40.89
C ARG A 14 -21.59 15.59 -39.80
N CYS A 15 -21.14 14.37 -39.99
CA CYS A 15 -20.05 13.72 -39.30
C CYS A 15 -18.74 14.32 -39.85
N LEU A 16 -17.81 14.76 -38.99
CA LEU A 16 -16.42 14.96 -39.41
C LEU A 16 -15.44 14.50 -38.32
N SER A 17 -14.48 13.74 -38.83
CA SER A 17 -13.41 13.00 -38.19
C SER A 17 -12.32 13.92 -37.62
N THR A 18 -11.65 13.41 -36.60
CA THR A 18 -10.39 13.86 -36.01
C THR A 18 -9.21 13.92 -36.99
N ALA A 19 -8.30 14.85 -36.67
CA ALA A 19 -6.87 14.93 -36.96
C ALA A 19 -6.40 16.03 -37.95
N ALA A 20 -5.88 17.13 -37.39
CA ALA A 20 -4.70 17.84 -37.88
C ALA A 20 -4.20 18.83 -36.81
N ALA A 21 -2.90 18.74 -36.49
CA ALA A 21 -2.21 19.55 -35.49
C ALA A 21 -1.98 20.99 -35.97
N LEU A 22 -2.12 21.96 -35.06
CA LEU A 22 -1.68 23.34 -35.22
C LEU A 22 -0.83 23.73 -33.99
N ALA A 23 0.34 24.30 -34.25
CA ALA A 23 1.35 24.72 -33.27
C ALA A 23 0.85 25.86 -32.35
N PRO A 24 1.39 26.02 -31.13
CA PRO A 24 0.94 27.05 -30.20
C PRO A 24 1.48 28.45 -30.57
N PRO A 25 0.76 29.54 -30.21
CA PRO A 25 1.18 30.92 -30.47
C PRO A 25 2.29 31.38 -29.50
N PRO A 26 3.03 32.46 -29.82
CA PRO A 26 4.10 32.97 -28.94
C PRO A 26 3.52 33.63 -27.68
N PRO A 27 4.27 33.69 -26.57
CA PRO A 27 3.76 34.19 -25.30
C PRO A 27 3.59 35.73 -25.31
N PRO A 28 2.59 36.28 -24.61
CA PRO A 28 2.46 37.72 -24.42
C PRO A 28 3.43 38.23 -23.35
N ALA A 29 3.78 39.51 -23.47
CA ALA A 29 4.71 40.23 -22.62
C ALA A 29 4.14 40.53 -21.21
N THR A 30 4.98 40.28 -20.20
CA THR A 30 5.07 40.87 -18.85
C THR A 30 3.80 41.44 -18.22
N GLU A 31 3.26 40.71 -17.24
CA GLU A 31 2.33 41.17 -16.19
C GLU A 31 2.91 40.95 -14.77
N PRO A 32 2.39 41.61 -13.72
CA PRO A 32 3.11 41.90 -12.48
C PRO A 32 3.35 40.69 -11.58
N CYS A 33 4.42 40.80 -10.80
CA CYS A 33 4.94 39.80 -9.85
C CYS A 33 3.95 39.51 -8.70
N GLY A 34 2.96 38.66 -8.94
CA GLY A 34 2.30 37.88 -7.90
C GLY A 34 3.05 36.56 -7.76
N ARG A 35 3.75 36.33 -6.64
CA ARG A 35 4.41 35.04 -6.37
C ARG A 35 3.35 33.96 -6.20
N ARG A 36 3.08 33.25 -7.29
CA ARG A 36 2.31 32.01 -7.33
C ARG A 36 2.96 31.01 -6.37
N LEU A 37 2.17 30.37 -5.50
CA LEU A 37 2.58 29.23 -4.65
C LEU A 37 3.47 28.30 -5.47
N GLN A 38 4.78 28.34 -5.22
CA GLN A 38 5.71 27.38 -5.82
C GLN A 38 5.63 26.11 -4.99
N PHE A 39 4.68 25.23 -5.36
CA PHE A 39 4.81 23.82 -5.01
C PHE A 39 6.08 23.31 -5.70
N VAL A 40 7.20 23.23 -4.98
CA VAL A 40 8.45 22.66 -5.50
C VAL A 40 8.32 21.14 -5.50
N THR A 41 7.40 20.60 -6.31
CA THR A 41 7.37 19.17 -6.65
C THR A 41 8.39 18.86 -7.76
N SER A 42 9.49 19.62 -7.83
CA SER A 42 10.48 19.44 -8.88
C SER A 42 11.07 18.04 -8.80
N ASP A 43 10.90 17.26 -9.85
CA ASP A 43 11.53 15.95 -10.02
C ASP A 43 13.04 16.06 -10.27
N LYS A 44 13.57 17.28 -10.47
CA LYS A 44 15.01 17.49 -10.57
C LYS A 44 15.69 17.09 -9.25
N ILE A 45 16.79 16.35 -9.38
CA ILE A 45 17.64 15.93 -8.28
C ILE A 45 18.97 16.68 -8.42
N ASP A 46 19.39 17.38 -7.36
CA ASP A 46 20.74 17.91 -7.31
C ASP A 46 21.73 16.74 -7.15
N ARG A 47 22.45 16.44 -8.24
CA ARG A 47 23.43 15.35 -8.29
C ARG A 47 24.53 15.49 -7.23
N ARG A 48 24.78 16.68 -6.68
CA ARG A 48 25.74 16.87 -5.57
C ARG A 48 25.30 16.12 -4.31
N LEU A 49 24.00 15.92 -4.12
CA LEU A 49 23.45 15.16 -2.99
C LEU A 49 23.74 13.66 -3.09
N LEU A 50 24.02 13.16 -4.29
CA LEU A 50 24.32 11.76 -4.57
C LEU A 50 25.82 11.45 -4.59
N ARG A 51 26.68 12.45 -4.34
CA ARG A 51 28.13 12.25 -4.34
C ARG A 51 28.52 11.21 -3.27
N GLY A 52 29.20 10.15 -3.71
CA GLY A 52 29.69 9.07 -2.85
C GLY A 52 28.80 7.83 -2.81
N LEU A 53 27.58 7.90 -3.36
CA LEU A 53 26.67 6.76 -3.52
C LEU A 53 27.28 5.72 -4.47
N THR A 54 27.27 4.46 -4.03
CA THR A 54 27.79 3.34 -4.82
C THR A 54 26.72 2.61 -5.63
N ALA A 55 27.13 1.83 -6.63
CA ALA A 55 26.22 0.98 -7.38
C ALA A 55 25.67 -0.16 -6.49
N ALA A 56 24.43 -0.61 -6.70
CA ALA A 56 23.80 -1.64 -5.88
C ALA A 56 24.55 -3.00 -5.94
N ASP A 57 25.33 -3.21 -6.99
CA ASP A 57 26.21 -4.36 -7.22
C ASP A 57 27.70 -4.03 -7.09
N ASP A 58 28.06 -2.82 -6.65
CA ASP A 58 29.44 -2.46 -6.29
C ASP A 58 29.84 -3.24 -5.04
N ASP A 59 30.83 -4.12 -5.17
CA ASP A 59 31.44 -4.88 -4.09
C ASP A 59 32.91 -4.52 -3.87
N GLU A 60 33.37 -3.37 -4.39
CA GLU A 60 34.75 -2.90 -4.27
C GLU A 60 35.02 -2.30 -2.88
N ARG A 61 34.01 -1.68 -2.27
CA ARG A 61 34.16 -1.08 -0.94
C ARG A 61 34.09 -2.15 0.17
N PRO A 62 35.05 -2.17 1.11
CA PRO A 62 35.02 -3.16 2.17
C PRO A 62 33.88 -2.91 3.15
N VAL A 63 33.48 -3.97 3.85
CA VAL A 63 32.48 -3.94 4.92
C VAL A 63 33.14 -4.32 6.23
N ASN A 64 32.93 -3.51 7.26
CA ASN A 64 33.37 -3.83 8.62
C ASN A 64 32.40 -4.86 9.21
N LEU A 65 32.81 -6.13 9.16
CA LEU A 65 32.06 -7.25 9.77
C LEU A 65 32.30 -7.24 11.27
N ILE A 66 31.23 -7.05 12.04
CA ILE A 66 31.29 -6.99 13.51
C ILE A 66 30.65 -8.25 14.07
N GLN A 67 31.46 -9.05 14.77
CA GLN A 67 31.06 -10.32 15.38
C GLN A 67 31.56 -10.45 16.83
N ASP A 68 32.15 -9.38 17.38
CA ASP A 68 32.77 -9.37 18.70
C ASP A 68 32.75 -7.97 19.35
N GLU A 69 33.15 -7.93 20.62
CA GLU A 69 33.21 -6.72 21.44
C GLU A 69 34.24 -5.70 20.93
N GLU A 70 35.34 -6.16 20.33
CA GLU A 70 36.39 -5.26 19.87
C GLU A 70 35.93 -4.46 18.65
N GLY A 71 35.32 -5.14 17.67
CA GLY A 71 34.70 -4.51 16.52
C GLY A 71 33.61 -3.54 16.94
N ALA A 72 32.72 -3.94 17.85
CA ALA A 72 31.67 -3.06 18.36
C ALA A 72 32.25 -1.80 19.01
N ARG A 73 33.28 -1.94 19.85
CA ARG A 73 33.95 -0.81 20.51
C ARG A 73 34.57 0.17 19.52
N ARG A 74 35.22 -0.31 18.46
CA ARG A 74 35.78 0.54 17.40
C ARG A 74 34.70 1.34 16.68
N VAL A 75 33.61 0.69 16.30
CA VAL A 75 32.48 1.35 15.63
C VAL A 75 31.83 2.41 16.53
N LEU A 76 31.55 2.06 17.78
CA LEU A 76 30.93 2.96 18.75
C LEU A 76 31.83 4.15 19.10
N ALA A 77 33.16 3.96 19.16
CA ALA A 77 34.11 5.05 19.34
C ALA A 77 34.03 6.04 18.16
N LYS A 78 33.95 5.55 16.93
CA LYS A 78 33.79 6.41 15.75
C LYS A 78 32.45 7.15 15.74
N ILE A 79 31.36 6.50 16.15
CA ILE A 79 30.06 7.16 16.31
C ILE A 79 30.14 8.30 17.33
N ARG A 80 30.82 8.09 18.46
CA ARG A 80 31.05 9.14 19.47
C ARG A 80 31.86 10.31 18.91
N GLU A 81 32.88 10.04 18.10
CA GLU A 81 33.71 11.06 17.45
C GLU A 81 32.91 11.93 16.46
N LEU A 82 31.99 11.33 15.69
CA LEU A 82 31.11 12.05 14.78
C LEU A 82 30.15 13.00 15.52
N GLY A 83 29.80 12.66 16.76
CA GLY A 83 28.98 13.48 17.63
C GLY A 83 27.47 13.34 17.39
N PRO A 84 26.66 13.98 18.24
CA PRO A 84 25.21 13.72 18.35
C PRO A 84 24.38 14.29 17.18
N GLY A 85 24.90 15.31 16.49
CA GLY A 85 24.22 15.91 15.33
C GLY A 85 24.37 15.12 14.04
N HIS A 86 25.16 14.03 14.04
CA HIS A 86 25.42 13.23 12.85
C HIS A 86 24.34 12.16 12.68
N PHE A 87 23.87 11.98 11.45
CA PHE A 87 22.86 10.98 11.13
C PHE A 87 23.48 9.63 10.81
N HIS A 88 22.94 8.58 11.43
CA HIS A 88 23.33 7.19 11.23
C HIS A 88 22.17 6.42 10.62
N ALA A 89 22.24 6.07 9.34
CA ALA A 89 21.23 5.21 8.75
C ALA A 89 21.43 3.78 9.25
N CYS A 90 20.33 3.16 9.67
CA CYS A 90 20.29 1.83 10.23
C CYS A 90 19.26 0.99 9.49
N ASP A 91 19.50 -0.31 9.40
CA ASP A 91 18.56 -1.27 8.83
C ASP A 91 18.77 -2.65 9.49
N THR A 92 17.70 -3.41 9.68
CA THR A 92 17.76 -4.77 10.24
C THR A 92 17.28 -5.81 9.25
N GLU A 93 17.98 -6.95 9.23
CA GLU A 93 17.44 -8.13 8.55
C GLU A 93 16.84 -9.08 9.58
N VAL A 94 15.65 -9.60 9.26
CA VAL A 94 14.79 -10.29 10.23
C VAL A 94 14.35 -11.65 9.72
N ALA A 95 14.60 -12.67 10.53
CA ALA A 95 14.17 -14.04 10.31
C ALA A 95 12.93 -14.39 11.16
N GLN A 96 12.40 -15.60 10.98
CA GLN A 96 11.32 -16.17 11.82
C GLN A 96 10.04 -15.33 11.88
N ILE A 97 9.68 -14.68 10.77
CA ILE A 97 8.43 -13.93 10.63
C ILE A 97 7.84 -14.14 9.23
N ASP A 98 6.55 -14.51 9.18
CA ASP A 98 5.76 -14.39 7.95
C ASP A 98 5.00 -13.07 7.98
N VAL A 99 5.59 -12.06 7.36
CA VAL A 99 5.06 -10.69 7.29
C VAL A 99 3.70 -10.59 6.58
N LYS A 100 3.23 -11.67 5.92
CA LYS A 100 1.87 -11.72 5.36
C LYS A 100 0.83 -12.19 6.37
N ALA A 101 1.25 -12.90 7.41
CA ALA A 101 0.40 -13.48 8.42
C ALA A 101 0.39 -12.65 9.71
N VAL A 102 1.53 -12.09 10.10
CA VAL A 102 1.70 -11.38 11.38
C VAL A 102 2.52 -10.09 11.22
N GLY A 103 2.31 -9.14 12.13
CA GLY A 103 3.12 -7.94 12.26
C GLY A 103 4.37 -8.15 13.14
N PRO A 104 5.32 -7.20 13.18
CA PRO A 104 6.61 -7.34 13.87
C PRO A 104 6.53 -7.26 15.41
N VAL A 105 5.39 -6.83 15.96
CA VAL A 105 5.18 -6.74 17.41
C VAL A 105 5.21 -8.14 18.01
N GLY A 106 6.26 -8.46 18.78
CA GLY A 106 6.44 -9.77 19.40
C GLY A 106 6.81 -10.90 18.42
N ASN A 107 7.05 -10.60 17.14
CA ASN A 107 7.39 -11.59 16.11
C ASN A 107 8.67 -11.20 15.35
N GLY A 108 9.44 -12.21 14.96
CA GLY A 108 10.68 -12.04 14.20
C GLY A 108 11.93 -11.87 15.06
N VAL A 109 13.05 -12.30 14.49
CA VAL A 109 14.39 -12.35 15.11
C VAL A 109 15.38 -11.62 14.21
N VAL A 110 16.04 -10.58 14.73
CA VAL A 110 17.06 -9.80 14.04
C VAL A 110 18.32 -10.65 13.87
N THR A 111 18.68 -10.94 12.61
CA THR A 111 19.88 -11.72 12.27
C THR A 111 21.09 -10.84 12.01
N CYS A 112 20.90 -9.57 11.64
CA CYS A 112 21.96 -8.58 11.54
C CYS A 112 21.43 -7.15 11.59
N LEU A 113 22.34 -6.21 11.86
CA LEU A 113 22.13 -4.76 11.80
C LEU A 113 23.18 -4.15 10.88
N SER A 114 22.76 -3.34 9.91
CA SER A 114 23.68 -2.54 9.09
C SER A 114 23.65 -1.07 9.53
N LEU A 115 24.80 -0.41 9.46
CA LEU A 115 24.95 1.02 9.76
C LEU A 115 25.71 1.73 8.63
N TYR A 116 25.25 2.94 8.31
CA TYR A 116 25.92 3.83 7.37
C TYR A 116 25.79 5.29 7.79
N SER A 117 26.92 5.99 7.88
CA SER A 117 26.97 7.37 8.38
C SER A 117 27.40 8.37 7.31
N GLY A 118 27.48 7.95 6.05
CA GLY A 118 27.91 8.80 4.95
C GLY A 118 29.19 8.29 4.28
N PRO A 119 29.47 8.76 3.06
CA PRO A 119 30.53 8.22 2.21
C PRO A 119 31.94 8.54 2.71
N ASP A 120 32.10 9.60 3.50
CA ASP A 120 33.39 10.08 3.99
C ASP A 120 33.73 9.55 5.40
N VAL A 121 32.87 8.71 5.98
CA VAL A 121 33.09 8.10 7.29
C VAL A 121 33.88 6.80 7.11
N ASP A 122 34.95 6.64 7.89
CA ASP A 122 35.73 5.41 7.93
C ASP A 122 35.64 4.76 9.33
N TYR A 123 35.14 3.53 9.36
CA TYR A 123 35.04 2.69 10.56
C TYR A 123 36.22 1.73 10.75
N GLY A 124 37.24 1.83 9.90
CA GLY A 124 38.46 1.02 9.90
C GLY A 124 38.77 0.46 8.51
N ASN A 125 37.74 -0.01 7.80
CA ASN A 125 37.84 -0.51 6.43
C ASN A 125 36.87 0.21 5.47
N GLY A 126 36.46 1.44 5.79
CA GLY A 126 35.48 2.21 5.02
C GLY A 126 34.14 2.39 5.73
N PRO A 127 33.08 2.81 4.99
CA PRO A 127 31.88 3.40 5.59
C PRO A 127 30.82 2.39 6.03
N TYR A 128 30.90 1.15 5.57
CA TYR A 128 29.88 0.13 5.85
C TYR A 128 30.19 -0.62 7.14
N VAL A 129 29.20 -0.72 8.01
CA VAL A 129 29.22 -1.60 9.17
C VAL A 129 28.12 -2.63 9.01
N TRP A 130 28.46 -3.89 9.24
CA TRP A 130 27.49 -4.98 9.26
C TRP A 130 27.73 -5.83 10.51
N VAL A 131 26.77 -5.76 11.44
CA VAL A 131 26.79 -6.44 12.73
C VAL A 131 26.07 -7.77 12.58
N ASP A 132 26.81 -8.86 12.67
CA ASP A 132 26.25 -10.22 12.62
C ASP A 132 25.60 -10.53 13.97
N ASN A 133 24.43 -11.17 13.97
CA ASN A 133 23.74 -11.60 15.17
C ASN A 133 23.19 -13.03 15.04
N LEU A 134 23.74 -13.82 14.11
CA LEU A 134 23.33 -15.19 13.85
C LEU A 134 24.41 -16.20 14.30
N ASP A 135 23.97 -17.38 14.76
CA ASP A 135 24.83 -18.50 15.15
C ASP A 135 25.92 -18.10 16.16
N SER A 136 27.21 -18.25 15.82
CA SER A 136 28.31 -17.93 16.73
C SER A 136 28.42 -16.46 17.10
N ALA A 137 27.77 -15.56 16.36
CA ALA A 137 27.77 -14.12 16.60
C ALA A 137 26.52 -13.63 17.35
N GLU A 138 25.63 -14.55 17.75
CA GLU A 138 24.45 -14.21 18.55
C GLU A 138 24.83 -13.41 19.81
N GLY A 139 24.14 -12.30 20.04
CA GLY A 139 24.40 -11.39 21.16
C GLY A 139 25.27 -10.18 20.78
N THR A 140 25.95 -10.18 19.63
CA THR A 140 26.72 -9.01 19.17
C THR A 140 25.82 -7.78 19.01
N LEU A 141 24.55 -7.95 18.63
CA LEU A 141 23.57 -6.86 18.57
C LEU A 141 23.42 -6.12 19.91
N GLN A 142 23.51 -6.82 21.05
CA GLN A 142 23.36 -6.22 22.38
C GLN A 142 24.49 -5.23 22.71
N LEU A 143 25.65 -5.38 22.08
CA LEU A 143 26.77 -4.44 22.26
C LEU A 143 26.44 -3.03 21.76
N PHE A 144 25.44 -2.90 20.87
CA PHE A 144 24.98 -1.63 20.33
C PHE A 144 23.76 -1.06 21.06
N LYS A 145 23.27 -1.72 22.13
CA LYS A 145 22.06 -1.32 22.87
C LYS A 145 22.11 0.14 23.32
N ASP A 146 23.20 0.57 23.96
CA ASP A 146 23.35 1.95 24.45
C ASP A 146 23.25 2.99 23.33
N PHE A 147 23.80 2.70 22.15
CA PHE A 147 23.69 3.57 20.98
C PHE A 147 22.26 3.61 20.42
N LEU A 148 21.62 2.44 20.31
CA LEU A 148 20.26 2.31 19.77
C LEU A 148 19.21 2.95 20.69
N GLU A 149 19.36 2.81 22.00
CA GLU A 149 18.45 3.38 23.01
C GLU A 149 18.75 4.85 23.35
N SER A 150 19.87 5.39 22.88
CA SER A 150 20.21 6.79 23.08
C SER A 150 19.29 7.73 22.29
N ARG A 151 18.80 8.79 22.93
CA ARG A 151 18.10 9.91 22.25
C ARG A 151 19.06 10.91 21.63
N GLU A 152 20.34 10.86 22.02
CA GLU A 152 21.36 11.81 21.60
C GLU A 152 21.88 11.48 20.19
N TYR A 153 22.04 10.19 19.86
CA TYR A 153 22.43 9.78 18.51
C TYR A 153 21.21 9.63 17.61
N LEU A 154 21.23 10.29 16.46
CA LEU A 154 20.10 10.33 15.52
C LEU A 154 20.18 9.17 14.51
N LYS A 155 19.22 8.25 14.60
CA LYS A 155 19.12 7.12 13.67
C LYS A 155 18.10 7.38 12.57
N VAL A 156 18.48 7.11 11.33
CA VAL A 156 17.62 7.23 10.16
C VAL A 156 17.24 5.84 9.68
N TRP A 157 15.97 5.65 9.35
CA TRP A 157 15.41 4.36 8.96
C TRP A 157 14.59 4.49 7.67
N HIS A 158 14.27 3.36 7.07
CA HIS A 158 13.22 3.25 6.07
C HIS A 158 12.16 2.30 6.62
N ASN A 159 10.98 2.83 6.97
CA ASN A 159 9.95 2.08 7.70
C ASN A 159 10.35 1.73 9.15
N TYR A 160 10.70 2.77 9.92
CA TYR A 160 11.16 2.74 11.31
C TYR A 160 10.32 1.86 12.24
N SER A 161 8.99 1.83 12.05
CA SER A 161 8.09 1.02 12.89
C SER A 161 8.51 -0.44 12.92
N PHE A 162 8.84 -1.00 11.75
CA PHE A 162 9.23 -2.40 11.64
C PHE A 162 10.50 -2.69 12.45
N ASP A 163 11.59 -1.96 12.17
CA ASP A 163 12.88 -2.13 12.85
C ASP A 163 12.77 -1.89 14.37
N ARG A 164 12.02 -0.87 14.78
CA ARG A 164 11.82 -0.58 16.21
C ARG A 164 11.15 -1.75 16.93
N HIS A 165 10.16 -2.40 16.32
CA HIS A 165 9.46 -3.54 16.93
C HIS A 165 10.33 -4.79 16.99
N VAL A 166 11.03 -5.13 15.91
CA VAL A 166 11.89 -6.32 15.90
C VAL A 166 13.07 -6.16 16.85
N LEU A 167 13.67 -4.97 16.95
CA LEU A 167 14.70 -4.70 17.96
C LEU A 167 14.14 -4.74 19.40
N TYR A 168 12.89 -4.32 19.60
CA TYR A 168 12.23 -4.43 20.89
C TYR A 168 12.02 -5.89 21.32
N ASN A 169 11.81 -6.82 20.37
CA ASN A 169 11.74 -8.26 20.65
C ASN A 169 13.08 -8.79 21.22
N HIS A 170 14.19 -8.11 20.94
CA HIS A 170 15.51 -8.37 21.52
C HIS A 170 15.80 -7.53 22.77
N GLY A 171 14.78 -6.90 23.37
CA GLY A 171 14.95 -6.05 24.55
C GLY A 171 15.69 -4.75 24.27
N ILE A 172 15.73 -4.27 23.03
CA ILE A 172 16.33 -2.98 22.64
C ILE A 172 15.22 -1.99 22.28
N ASN A 173 14.98 -1.02 23.16
CA ASN A 173 14.00 0.04 22.92
C ASN A 173 14.64 1.20 22.16
N VAL A 174 14.73 1.08 20.83
CA VAL A 174 15.30 2.14 19.98
C VAL A 174 14.62 3.48 20.26
N GLN A 175 15.45 4.51 20.47
CA GLN A 175 15.06 5.92 20.65
C GLN A 175 15.84 6.78 19.65
N GLY A 176 15.61 8.10 19.64
CA GLY A 176 16.45 9.02 18.88
C GLY A 176 16.19 8.89 17.38
N LEU A 177 14.92 8.83 16.99
CA LEU A 177 14.51 8.86 15.59
C LEU A 177 14.99 10.17 14.93
N GLY A 178 16.00 10.09 14.08
CA GLY A 178 16.50 11.19 13.26
C GLY A 178 15.67 11.41 12.00
N GLY A 179 15.12 10.33 11.44
CA GLY A 179 14.30 10.39 10.24
C GLY A 179 13.77 9.02 9.81
N ASP A 180 12.57 8.99 9.24
CA ASP A 180 12.08 7.86 8.46
C ASP A 180 11.86 8.35 7.03
N THR A 181 12.63 7.78 6.10
CA THR A 181 12.58 8.18 4.69
C THR A 181 11.22 7.91 4.05
N MET A 182 10.44 6.95 4.55
CA MET A 182 9.07 6.71 4.10
C MET A 182 8.13 7.84 4.54
N HIS A 183 8.26 8.33 5.78
CA HIS A 183 7.52 9.50 6.24
C HIS A 183 7.87 10.74 5.44
N MET A 184 9.17 11.00 5.27
CA MET A 184 9.67 12.17 4.54
C MET A 184 9.21 12.16 3.07
N ALA A 185 9.23 11.00 2.41
CA ALA A 185 8.74 10.85 1.04
C ALA A 185 7.22 11.07 0.93
N ARG A 186 6.45 10.59 1.91
CA ARG A 186 4.99 10.81 1.96
C ARG A 186 4.64 12.28 2.19
N LEU A 187 5.44 12.97 2.99
CA LEU A 187 5.31 14.41 3.25
C LEU A 187 5.69 15.24 2.02
N TRP A 188 6.72 14.82 1.28
CA TRP A 188 7.12 15.47 0.03
C TRP A 188 6.06 15.31 -1.07
N ASN A 189 5.53 14.09 -1.27
CA ASN A 189 4.50 13.85 -2.27
C ASN A 189 3.60 12.68 -1.87
N THR A 190 2.44 12.99 -1.31
CA THR A 190 1.45 11.99 -0.86
C THR A 190 0.78 11.22 -2.02
N ALA A 191 0.83 11.74 -3.25
CA ALA A 191 0.23 11.09 -4.42
C ALA A 191 1.12 10.01 -5.06
N ARG A 192 2.35 9.78 -4.55
CA ARG A 192 3.28 8.77 -5.09
C ARG A 192 2.74 7.34 -5.07
N PHE A 193 1.67 7.04 -4.33
CA PHE A 193 1.02 5.73 -4.41
C PHE A 193 0.55 5.37 -5.84
N GLN A 194 0.25 6.37 -6.68
CA GLN A 194 -0.08 6.20 -8.10
C GLN A 194 1.17 6.07 -9.00
N HIS A 195 2.36 6.35 -8.45
CA HIS A 195 3.63 6.50 -9.15
C HIS A 195 4.77 5.76 -8.40
N GLY A 196 4.66 4.44 -8.25
CA GLY A 196 5.70 3.58 -7.68
C GLY A 196 5.65 3.40 -6.16
N GLY A 197 4.91 4.24 -5.43
CA GLY A 197 4.77 4.15 -3.98
C GLY A 197 5.98 4.67 -3.21
N TYR A 198 6.20 4.09 -2.03
CA TYR A 198 7.19 4.54 -1.05
C TYR A 198 8.17 3.45 -0.63
N SER A 199 8.20 2.31 -1.34
CA SER A 199 9.20 1.29 -1.05
C SER A 199 10.60 1.82 -1.31
N LEU A 200 11.59 1.28 -0.61
CA LEU A 200 12.99 1.62 -0.82
C LEU A 200 13.37 1.44 -2.31
N GLU A 201 12.92 0.36 -2.96
CA GLU A 201 13.12 0.14 -4.40
C GLU A 201 12.60 1.30 -5.27
N ALA A 202 11.37 1.75 -5.04
CA ALA A 202 10.76 2.80 -5.83
C ALA A 202 11.41 4.16 -5.56
N LEU A 203 11.70 4.47 -4.30
CA LEU A 203 12.34 5.73 -3.93
C LEU A 203 13.78 5.81 -4.42
N THR A 204 14.57 4.74 -4.37
CA THR A 204 15.94 4.79 -4.90
C THR A 204 15.95 4.92 -6.42
N ALA A 205 15.02 4.25 -7.12
CA ALA A 205 14.87 4.40 -8.56
C ALA A 205 14.60 5.86 -8.96
N ASP A 206 13.64 6.50 -8.26
CA ASP A 206 13.19 7.84 -8.62
C ASP A 206 14.09 8.95 -8.08
N LEU A 207 14.61 8.82 -6.86
CA LEU A 207 15.30 9.90 -6.14
C LEU A 207 16.82 9.73 -6.08
N LEU A 208 17.33 8.51 -6.20
CA LEU A 208 18.77 8.25 -6.25
C LEU A 208 19.25 7.92 -7.67
N LEU A 209 18.34 7.89 -8.66
CA LEU A 209 18.62 7.50 -10.04
C LEU A 209 19.19 6.06 -10.16
N GLN A 210 18.93 5.22 -9.16
CA GLN A 210 19.44 3.86 -9.10
C GLN A 210 18.44 2.94 -8.40
N ARG A 211 17.83 2.04 -9.17
CA ARG A 211 16.88 1.06 -8.63
C ARG A 211 17.62 0.02 -7.79
N LYS A 212 17.23 -0.11 -6.52
CA LYS A 212 17.61 -1.22 -5.65
C LYS A 212 17.02 -2.53 -6.19
N LYS A 213 17.83 -3.57 -6.28
CA LYS A 213 17.36 -4.89 -6.75
C LYS A 213 16.60 -5.60 -5.61
N PRO A 214 15.38 -6.12 -5.85
CA PRO A 214 14.60 -6.81 -4.82
C PRO A 214 15.18 -8.20 -4.51
N MET A 215 14.93 -8.71 -3.29
CA MET A 215 15.48 -10.00 -2.82
C MET A 215 15.25 -11.16 -3.79
N LYS A 216 14.05 -11.28 -4.38
CA LYS A 216 13.73 -12.37 -5.31
C LYS A 216 14.53 -12.31 -6.62
N GLU A 217 14.93 -11.11 -7.05
CA GLU A 217 15.80 -10.93 -8.22
C GLU A 217 17.22 -11.38 -7.91
N LEU A 218 17.73 -11.00 -6.73
CA LEU A 218 19.07 -11.33 -6.29
C LEU A 218 19.21 -12.82 -5.92
N PHE A 219 18.39 -13.30 -4.99
CA PHE A 219 18.62 -14.59 -4.35
C PHE A 219 17.63 -15.68 -4.78
N GLY A 220 16.62 -15.35 -5.58
CA GLY A 220 15.60 -16.32 -6.00
C GLY A 220 16.18 -17.45 -6.84
N ILE A 221 16.10 -18.67 -6.32
CA ILE A 221 16.58 -19.90 -6.96
C ILE A 221 15.45 -20.46 -7.84
N PRO A 222 15.72 -20.84 -9.11
CA PRO A 222 14.70 -21.47 -9.94
C PRO A 222 14.28 -22.83 -9.35
N LYS A 223 12.99 -23.01 -9.13
CA LYS A 223 12.41 -24.29 -8.70
C LYS A 223 12.61 -25.33 -9.80
N LEU A 224 13.24 -26.45 -9.49
CA LEU A 224 13.42 -27.53 -10.45
C LEU A 224 12.08 -28.21 -10.75
N ARG A 225 11.88 -28.56 -12.02
CA ARG A 225 10.77 -29.42 -12.45
C ARG A 225 11.08 -30.88 -12.10
N LYS A 226 10.09 -31.76 -12.24
CA LYS A 226 10.26 -33.21 -12.04
C LYS A 226 11.35 -33.83 -12.93
N ASP A 227 11.64 -33.20 -14.06
CA ASP A 227 12.68 -33.61 -15.02
C ASP A 227 14.06 -33.01 -14.74
N GLY A 228 14.24 -32.27 -13.64
CA GLY A 228 15.49 -31.61 -13.27
C GLY A 228 15.77 -30.29 -14.01
N SER A 229 14.93 -29.87 -14.96
CA SER A 229 15.09 -28.59 -15.65
C SER A 229 14.62 -27.40 -14.80
N LYS A 230 15.16 -26.20 -15.08
CA LYS A 230 14.83 -24.97 -14.35
C LYS A 230 13.38 -24.54 -14.65
N GLY A 231 12.54 -24.48 -13.62
CA GLY A 231 11.19 -23.94 -13.67
C GLY A 231 11.16 -22.41 -13.74
N LYS A 232 9.98 -21.85 -14.05
CA LYS A 232 9.73 -20.40 -14.06
C LYS A 232 9.52 -19.83 -12.66
N GLU A 233 9.04 -20.65 -11.73
CA GLU A 233 8.85 -20.27 -10.33
C GLU A 233 10.21 -20.16 -9.64
N ARG A 234 10.44 -19.06 -8.92
CA ARG A 234 11.63 -18.88 -8.08
C ARG A 234 11.26 -19.04 -6.62
N ILE A 235 11.99 -19.91 -5.92
CA ILE A 235 11.91 -20.09 -4.47
C ILE A 235 12.93 -19.13 -3.85
N MET A 236 12.52 -18.46 -2.78
CA MET A 236 13.39 -17.57 -2.01
C MET A 236 13.99 -18.37 -0.86
N PRO A 237 15.32 -18.44 -0.72
CA PRO A 237 15.95 -18.97 0.49
C PRO A 237 15.51 -18.18 1.72
N THR A 238 15.50 -18.84 2.88
CA THR A 238 15.27 -18.19 4.18
C THR A 238 16.38 -17.18 4.48
N VAL A 239 16.09 -16.18 5.33
CA VAL A 239 17.08 -15.17 5.73
C VAL A 239 18.32 -15.82 6.35
N GLU A 240 18.13 -16.87 7.15
CA GLU A 240 19.20 -17.62 7.75
C GLU A 240 20.08 -18.33 6.70
N GLU A 241 19.49 -18.91 5.65
CA GLU A 241 20.25 -19.52 4.54
C GLU A 241 21.05 -18.46 3.76
N LEU A 242 20.48 -17.27 3.52
CA LEU A 242 21.18 -16.18 2.83
C LEU A 242 22.41 -15.71 3.61
N GLN A 243 22.32 -15.70 4.94
CA GLN A 243 23.40 -15.27 5.82
C GLN A 243 24.42 -16.39 6.03
N ARG A 244 24.00 -17.65 6.18
CA ARG A 244 24.91 -18.79 6.44
C ARG A 244 25.70 -19.22 5.23
N PHE A 245 25.04 -19.36 4.08
CA PHE A 245 25.64 -20.09 2.98
C PHE A 245 26.60 -19.24 2.14
N PRO A 246 27.84 -19.73 1.86
CA PRO A 246 28.85 -18.96 1.15
C PRO A 246 28.41 -18.41 -0.21
N GLU A 247 27.54 -19.13 -0.93
CA GLU A 247 27.02 -18.71 -2.24
C GLU A 247 26.14 -17.44 -2.18
N PHE A 248 25.57 -17.12 -1.02
CA PHE A 248 24.71 -15.96 -0.82
C PHE A 248 25.36 -14.89 0.06
N ARG A 249 26.12 -15.30 1.08
CA ARG A 249 26.57 -14.45 2.19
C ARG A 249 27.19 -13.12 1.77
N LYS A 250 28.12 -13.12 0.80
CA LYS A 250 28.75 -11.87 0.33
C LYS A 250 27.72 -10.90 -0.25
N ARG A 251 26.80 -11.40 -1.07
CA ARG A 251 25.74 -10.61 -1.71
C ARG A 251 24.65 -10.20 -0.72
N TRP A 252 24.41 -11.02 0.29
CA TRP A 252 23.50 -10.74 1.39
C TRP A 252 24.00 -9.58 2.25
N ILE A 253 25.26 -9.63 2.67
CA ILE A 253 25.91 -8.52 3.41
C ILE A 253 25.85 -7.25 2.58
N ARG A 254 26.17 -7.32 1.27
CA ARG A 254 26.11 -6.15 0.40
C ARG A 254 24.69 -5.59 0.27
N TYR A 255 23.69 -6.46 0.13
CA TYR A 255 22.28 -6.06 0.12
C TYR A 255 21.94 -5.28 1.39
N SER A 256 22.20 -5.84 2.57
CA SER A 256 21.87 -5.22 3.86
C SER A 256 22.56 -3.87 4.06
N VAL A 257 23.85 -3.73 3.76
CA VAL A 257 24.53 -2.42 3.90
C VAL A 257 24.13 -1.41 2.82
N TYR A 258 23.67 -1.88 1.65
CA TYR A 258 23.13 -1.02 0.60
C TYR A 258 21.77 -0.40 1.01
N ASP A 259 21.00 -1.09 1.84
CA ASP A 259 19.73 -0.60 2.37
C ASP A 259 19.98 0.58 3.32
N ALA A 260 20.96 0.47 4.22
CA ALA A 260 21.42 1.59 5.06
C ALA A 260 22.01 2.75 4.24
N GLU A 261 22.87 2.48 3.25
CA GLU A 261 23.40 3.51 2.35
C GLU A 261 22.30 4.28 1.62
N SER A 262 21.38 3.52 0.99
CA SER A 262 20.24 4.08 0.27
C SER A 262 19.36 4.93 1.17
N THR A 263 19.11 4.45 2.39
CA THR A 263 18.34 5.18 3.40
C THR A 263 19.01 6.50 3.79
N TRP A 264 20.34 6.51 3.98
CA TRP A 264 21.08 7.74 4.27
C TRP A 264 21.00 8.77 3.14
N PHE A 265 21.22 8.32 1.90
CA PHE A 265 21.14 9.21 0.73
C PHE A 265 19.71 9.69 0.46
N LEU A 266 18.70 8.83 0.67
CA LEU A 266 17.30 9.24 0.58
C LEU A 266 16.95 10.28 1.62
N HIS A 267 17.36 10.12 2.87
CA HIS A 267 17.17 11.13 3.90
C HIS A 267 17.76 12.46 3.48
N ARG A 268 18.99 12.47 2.96
CA ARG A 268 19.65 13.68 2.46
C ARG A 268 18.88 14.35 1.32
N VAL A 269 18.43 13.58 0.32
CA VAL A 269 17.66 14.10 -0.83
C VAL A 269 16.28 14.60 -0.39
N LEU A 270 15.59 13.85 0.46
CA LEU A 270 14.25 14.20 0.93
C LEU A 270 14.29 15.40 1.87
N GLN A 271 15.28 15.49 2.76
CA GLN A 271 15.51 16.68 3.58
C GLN A 271 15.65 17.90 2.69
N HIS A 272 16.52 17.86 1.67
CA HIS A 272 16.68 18.98 0.73
C HIS A 272 15.38 19.37 0.03
N LYS A 273 14.55 18.39 -0.37
CA LYS A 273 13.25 18.65 -0.99
C LYS A 273 12.25 19.27 0.00
N LEU A 274 12.24 18.80 1.24
CA LEU A 274 11.36 19.30 2.30
C LEU A 274 11.78 20.71 2.78
N ASP A 275 13.08 21.00 2.83
CA ASP A 275 13.63 22.34 3.12
C ASP A 275 13.17 23.37 2.07
N GLN A 276 12.94 22.93 0.83
CA GLN A 276 12.45 23.75 -0.28
C GLN A 276 10.92 23.83 -0.37
N THR A 277 10.21 23.10 0.48
CA THR A 277 8.75 23.08 0.50
C THR A 277 8.30 23.82 1.74
N PHE A 278 7.56 24.93 1.60
CA PHE A 278 7.14 25.75 2.74
C PHE A 278 5.73 25.40 3.20
N TRP A 279 5.46 25.60 4.48
CA TRP A 279 4.11 25.49 5.04
C TRP A 279 3.73 26.75 5.82
N PHE A 280 2.42 26.93 5.93
CA PHE A 280 1.78 28.10 6.49
C PHE A 280 0.77 27.63 7.52
N GLU A 281 0.80 28.25 8.70
CA GLU A 281 -0.23 28.08 9.71
C GLU A 281 -1.10 29.33 9.69
N ASN A 282 -2.41 29.14 9.49
CA ASN A 282 -3.34 30.25 9.67
C ASN A 282 -3.23 30.73 11.11
N ALA A 283 -2.83 31.99 11.31
CA ALA A 283 -2.82 32.57 12.64
C ALA A 283 -4.18 32.32 13.30
N PRO A 284 -4.23 31.86 14.57
CA PRO A 284 -5.49 31.70 15.26
C PRO A 284 -6.22 33.05 15.19
N LYS A 285 -7.51 33.04 14.82
CA LYS A 285 -8.40 34.20 14.86
C LYS A 285 -8.58 34.66 16.32
N THR A 286 -7.51 35.11 16.95
CA THR A 286 -7.58 35.87 18.19
C THR A 286 -8.11 37.23 17.79
N ASN A 287 -9.28 37.58 18.31
CA ASN A 287 -10.04 38.81 18.12
C ASN A 287 -9.24 39.95 17.46
N ALA A 288 -9.28 40.01 16.12
CA ALA A 288 -8.83 41.14 15.32
C ALA A 288 -9.81 42.33 15.44
N ALA A 289 -10.16 42.68 16.68
CA ALA A 289 -10.84 43.92 17.03
C ALA A 289 -9.87 44.98 17.59
N VAL A 290 -8.57 44.69 17.62
CA VAL A 290 -7.56 45.66 18.04
C VAL A 290 -6.53 45.79 16.93
N ASN A 291 -6.61 46.92 16.21
CA ASN A 291 -5.65 47.42 15.21
C ASN A 291 -5.87 47.01 13.74
N ALA A 292 -7.08 47.26 13.23
CA ALA A 292 -7.38 47.31 11.79
C ALA A 292 -6.54 48.34 10.99
N ALA A 293 -5.91 49.31 11.66
CA ALA A 293 -5.11 50.36 11.01
C ALA A 293 -3.67 49.92 10.64
N ALA A 294 -3.12 48.88 11.28
CA ALA A 294 -1.77 48.37 10.94
C ALA A 294 -1.80 47.32 9.83
N ALA A 295 -2.94 46.63 9.65
CA ALA A 295 -3.13 45.60 8.64
C ALA A 295 -3.22 46.15 7.20
N ALA A 296 -3.55 47.43 7.02
CA ALA A 296 -3.68 48.05 5.70
C ALA A 296 -2.33 48.44 5.05
N ALA A 297 -1.21 48.32 5.80
CA ALA A 297 0.14 48.68 5.33
C ALA A 297 1.11 47.49 5.25
N ALA A 298 0.69 46.30 5.69
CA ALA A 298 1.45 45.08 5.50
C ALA A 298 1.08 44.47 4.15
N VAL A 299 2.09 44.25 3.31
CA VAL A 299 1.97 43.48 2.06
C VAL A 299 1.24 42.16 2.36
N ASP A 300 0.32 41.74 1.48
CA ASP A 300 -0.44 40.47 1.52
C ASP A 300 0.47 39.22 1.49
N GLU A 301 1.36 39.07 2.46
CA GLU A 301 2.18 37.87 2.67
C GLU A 301 1.65 37.14 3.90
N GLU A 302 0.97 36.01 3.69
CA GLU A 302 0.69 35.07 4.78
C GLU A 302 2.03 34.70 5.44
N PRO A 303 2.16 34.84 6.78
CA PRO A 303 3.42 34.60 7.45
C PRO A 303 3.79 33.11 7.30
N GLN A 304 4.87 32.86 6.57
CA GLN A 304 5.48 31.53 6.43
C GLN A 304 5.90 31.02 7.82
N THR A 305 5.42 29.85 8.23
CA THR A 305 5.79 29.26 9.54
C THR A 305 7.16 28.60 9.51
N GLY A 306 7.49 27.90 8.41
CA GLY A 306 8.76 27.20 8.24
C GLY A 306 8.80 26.34 6.98
N SER A 307 9.81 25.48 6.88
CA SER A 307 9.89 24.43 5.85
C SER A 307 9.11 23.18 6.28
N MET A 308 8.74 22.32 5.33
CA MET A 308 8.13 21.03 5.63
C MET A 308 9.10 20.12 6.40
N TYR A 309 10.41 20.37 6.34
CA TYR A 309 11.37 19.67 7.18
C TYR A 309 11.28 20.13 8.64
N ASP A 310 11.04 21.42 8.90
CA ASP A 310 10.77 21.92 10.25
C ASP A 310 9.48 21.29 10.82
N PHE A 311 8.42 21.23 10.01
CA PHE A 311 7.19 20.52 10.37
C PHE A 311 7.45 19.04 10.68
N TYR A 312 8.24 18.37 9.83
CA TYR A 312 8.60 16.97 10.01
C TYR A 312 9.30 16.75 11.35
N ARG A 313 10.30 17.58 11.68
CA ARG A 313 11.06 17.48 12.93
C ARG A 313 10.20 17.80 14.15
N GLN A 314 9.34 18.81 14.05
CA GLN A 314 8.51 19.26 15.17
C GLN A 314 7.40 18.25 15.51
N TYR A 315 6.76 17.66 14.50
CA TYR A 315 5.55 16.86 14.70
C TYR A 315 5.71 15.39 14.34
N ILE A 316 6.29 15.09 13.18
CA ILE A 316 6.26 13.73 12.63
C ILE A 316 7.28 12.81 13.28
N ILE A 317 8.46 13.30 13.67
CA ILE A 317 9.45 12.49 14.41
C ILE A 317 8.87 11.98 15.72
N LEU A 318 8.36 12.89 16.57
CA LEU A 318 7.76 12.53 17.85
C LEU A 318 6.53 11.63 17.67
N PHE A 319 5.72 11.91 16.64
CA PHE A 319 4.56 11.09 16.34
C PHE A 319 4.94 9.68 15.89
N GLY A 320 6.03 9.49 15.13
CA GLY A 320 6.51 8.17 14.71
C GLY A 320 6.91 7.27 15.88
N GLU A 321 7.60 7.82 16.89
CA GLU A 321 7.90 7.10 18.14
C GLU A 321 6.61 6.78 18.93
N CYS A 322 5.68 7.74 19.01
CA CYS A 322 4.41 7.54 19.69
C CYS A 322 3.54 6.46 19.03
N LEU A 323 3.44 6.47 17.69
CA LEU A 323 2.68 5.48 16.92
C LEU A 323 3.15 4.06 17.21
N THR A 324 4.47 3.86 17.23
CA THR A 324 5.05 2.54 17.51
C THR A 324 4.81 2.10 18.96
N ASP A 325 4.74 3.02 19.93
CA ASP A 325 4.30 2.67 21.29
C ASP A 325 2.81 2.27 21.34
N ILE A 326 1.94 2.93 20.56
CA ILE A 326 0.52 2.58 20.44
C ILE A 326 0.37 1.19 19.79
N GLU A 327 1.08 0.93 18.70
CA GLU A 327 1.09 -0.35 18.00
C GLU A 327 1.49 -1.49 18.94
N ARG A 328 2.55 -1.30 19.74
CA ARG A 328 3.03 -2.29 20.70
C ARG A 328 2.02 -2.55 21.82
N LYS A 329 1.34 -1.50 22.30
CA LYS A 329 0.31 -1.63 23.34
C LYS A 329 -0.92 -2.38 22.84
N GLY A 330 -1.27 -2.20 21.57
CA GLY A 330 -2.45 -2.80 20.94
C GLY A 330 -3.77 -2.36 21.58
N MET A 331 -4.83 -3.13 21.32
CA MET A 331 -6.14 -2.95 21.93
C MET A 331 -6.68 -4.30 22.42
N HIS A 332 -7.36 -4.29 23.57
CA HIS A 332 -8.03 -5.49 24.07
C HIS A 332 -9.31 -5.72 23.29
N VAL A 333 -9.60 -6.98 23.01
CA VAL A 333 -10.79 -7.42 22.27
C VAL A 333 -11.44 -8.55 23.04
N ASP A 334 -12.75 -8.46 23.25
CA ASP A 334 -13.54 -9.53 23.87
C ASP A 334 -13.83 -10.63 22.85
N LEU A 335 -13.05 -11.72 22.92
CA LEU A 335 -13.14 -12.82 21.99
C LEU A 335 -14.43 -13.64 22.15
N GLU A 336 -14.98 -13.73 23.36
CA GLU A 336 -16.21 -14.49 23.62
C GLU A 336 -17.41 -13.76 23.03
N TYR A 337 -17.48 -12.45 23.25
CA TYR A 337 -18.48 -11.60 22.61
C TYR A 337 -18.39 -11.67 21.09
N LEU A 338 -17.18 -11.56 20.52
CA LEU A 338 -17.00 -11.65 19.07
C LEU A 338 -17.36 -13.02 18.49
N ALA A 339 -17.09 -14.11 19.20
CA ALA A 339 -17.53 -15.45 18.77
C ALA A 339 -19.07 -15.55 18.71
N GLY A 340 -19.76 -14.90 19.66
CA GLY A 340 -21.22 -14.77 19.63
C GLY A 340 -21.72 -13.96 18.43
N VAL A 341 -21.08 -12.82 18.15
CA VAL A 341 -21.40 -11.98 16.98
C VAL A 341 -21.15 -12.73 15.67
N GLU A 342 -20.05 -13.49 15.56
CA GLU A 342 -19.73 -14.29 14.38
C GLU A 342 -20.81 -15.35 14.13
N LYS A 343 -21.22 -16.08 15.18
CA LYS A 343 -22.29 -17.08 15.08
C LYS A 343 -23.58 -16.46 14.55
N GLN A 344 -24.00 -15.33 15.14
CA GLN A 344 -25.21 -14.62 14.70
C GLN A 344 -25.10 -14.17 13.24
N ALA A 345 -23.95 -13.62 12.83
CA ALA A 345 -23.71 -13.17 11.46
C ALA A 345 -23.77 -14.33 10.44
N LEU A 346 -23.26 -15.51 10.80
CA LEU A 346 -23.34 -16.71 9.96
C LEU A 346 -24.77 -17.24 9.83
N GLU A 347 -25.53 -17.25 10.93
CA GLU A 347 -26.94 -17.64 10.94
C GLU A 347 -27.80 -16.67 10.12
N ASP A 348 -27.59 -15.36 10.27
CA ASP A 348 -28.27 -14.34 9.48
C ASP A 348 -27.91 -14.41 8.00
N ARG A 349 -26.64 -14.64 7.66
CA ARG A 349 -26.21 -14.86 6.28
C ARG A 349 -26.97 -16.04 5.67
N ALA A 350 -26.98 -17.19 6.35
CA ALA A 350 -27.67 -18.38 5.85
C ALA A 350 -29.19 -18.15 5.73
N ARG A 351 -29.80 -17.43 6.67
CA ARG A 351 -31.23 -17.06 6.63
C ARG A 351 -31.54 -16.14 5.45
N LEU A 352 -30.75 -15.09 5.24
CA LEU A 352 -30.94 -14.14 4.15
C LEU A 352 -30.70 -14.78 2.78
N GLU A 353 -29.70 -15.65 2.65
CA GLU A 353 -29.48 -16.44 1.44
C GLU A 353 -30.73 -17.28 1.09
N ARG A 354 -31.27 -18.02 2.07
CA ARG A 354 -32.52 -18.79 1.87
C ARG A 354 -33.69 -17.90 1.45
N LEU A 355 -33.83 -16.72 2.04
CA LEU A 355 -34.89 -15.76 1.68
C LEU A 355 -34.75 -15.29 0.23
N VAL A 356 -33.53 -14.98 -0.22
CA VAL A 356 -33.28 -14.56 -1.60
C VAL A 356 -33.51 -15.71 -2.58
N LEU A 357 -33.05 -16.93 -2.28
CA LEU A 357 -33.28 -18.10 -3.14
C LEU A 357 -34.78 -18.42 -3.24
N LYS A 358 -35.53 -18.37 -2.12
CA LYS A 358 -36.99 -18.52 -2.11
C LYS A 358 -37.71 -17.41 -2.87
N TRP A 359 -37.20 -16.19 -2.87
CA TRP A 359 -37.73 -15.12 -3.72
C TRP A 359 -37.45 -15.40 -5.20
N ALA A 360 -36.23 -15.82 -5.53
CA ALA A 360 -35.80 -16.13 -6.90
C ALA A 360 -36.56 -17.33 -7.49
N SER A 361 -37.02 -18.27 -6.66
CA SER A 361 -37.81 -19.43 -7.10
C SER A 361 -39.12 -19.07 -7.78
N ARG A 362 -39.62 -17.83 -7.60
CA ARG A 362 -40.80 -17.31 -8.32
C ARG A 362 -40.54 -17.08 -9.80
N TYR A 363 -39.28 -17.04 -10.20
CA TYR A 363 -38.83 -16.63 -11.54
C TYR A 363 -37.86 -17.61 -12.20
N CYS A 364 -37.21 -18.47 -11.40
CA CYS A 364 -36.25 -19.47 -11.86
C CYS A 364 -36.46 -20.78 -11.10
N ASP A 365 -36.87 -21.84 -11.80
CA ASP A 365 -37.21 -23.13 -11.19
C ASP A 365 -36.02 -23.75 -10.43
N GLU A 366 -34.80 -23.61 -10.97
CA GLU A 366 -33.55 -24.10 -10.36
C GLU A 366 -32.90 -23.06 -9.42
N SER A 367 -33.68 -22.11 -8.87
CA SER A 367 -33.19 -20.99 -8.06
C SER A 367 -32.26 -21.38 -6.91
N GLU A 368 -32.49 -22.52 -6.27
CA GLU A 368 -31.68 -23.07 -5.17
C GLU A 368 -30.21 -23.30 -5.54
N ARG A 369 -29.90 -23.40 -6.84
CA ARG A 369 -28.54 -23.58 -7.37
C ARG A 369 -27.89 -22.27 -7.83
N ILE A 370 -28.57 -21.12 -7.66
CA ILE A 370 -28.00 -19.80 -7.94
C ILE A 370 -26.92 -19.47 -6.91
N ASN A 371 -25.73 -19.16 -7.42
CA ASN A 371 -24.64 -18.61 -6.65
C ASN A 371 -24.83 -17.08 -6.50
N LEU A 372 -25.34 -16.67 -5.33
CA LEU A 372 -25.59 -15.26 -4.99
C LEU A 372 -24.31 -14.40 -4.93
N TYR A 373 -23.13 -15.03 -4.82
CA TYR A 373 -21.84 -14.35 -4.88
C TYR A 373 -21.40 -14.05 -6.31
N SER A 374 -21.96 -14.73 -7.31
CA SER A 374 -21.63 -14.52 -8.72
C SER A 374 -22.28 -13.24 -9.26
N ALA A 375 -21.45 -12.24 -9.54
CA ALA A 375 -21.90 -11.01 -10.22
C ALA A 375 -22.59 -11.32 -11.56
N ALA A 376 -22.08 -12.29 -12.32
CA ALA A 376 -22.63 -12.66 -13.62
C ALA A 376 -24.01 -13.32 -13.53
N GLN A 377 -24.24 -14.16 -12.51
CA GLN A 377 -25.56 -14.77 -12.30
C GLN A 377 -26.57 -13.73 -11.80
N LYS A 378 -26.17 -12.83 -10.90
CA LYS A 378 -27.02 -11.69 -10.47
C LYS A 378 -27.39 -10.79 -11.65
N GLN A 379 -26.42 -10.47 -12.51
CA GLN A 379 -26.65 -9.70 -13.72
C GLN A 379 -27.64 -10.37 -14.65
N GLN A 380 -27.48 -11.69 -14.87
CA GLN A 380 -28.39 -12.46 -15.71
C GLN A 380 -29.81 -12.47 -15.12
N LEU A 381 -29.95 -12.78 -13.83
CA LEU A 381 -31.25 -12.86 -13.18
C LEU A 381 -31.97 -11.51 -13.20
N LEU A 382 -31.31 -10.42 -12.84
CA LEU A 382 -31.97 -9.13 -12.66
C LEU A 382 -32.22 -8.40 -13.98
N PHE A 383 -31.19 -8.28 -14.82
CA PHE A 383 -31.20 -7.31 -15.92
C PHE A 383 -31.41 -7.93 -17.30
N ALA A 384 -31.25 -9.25 -17.46
CA ALA A 384 -31.39 -9.87 -18.78
C ALA A 384 -32.87 -10.01 -19.19
N PRO A 385 -33.21 -9.94 -20.50
CA PRO A 385 -32.34 -9.57 -21.60
C PRO A 385 -31.93 -8.09 -21.54
N TYR A 386 -30.68 -7.80 -21.88
CA TYR A 386 -30.17 -6.44 -21.98
C TYR A 386 -29.47 -6.20 -23.33
N TYR A 387 -29.93 -5.18 -24.03
CA TYR A 387 -29.39 -4.73 -25.31
C TYR A 387 -28.81 -3.33 -25.15
N ASP A 388 -27.53 -3.17 -25.47
CA ASP A 388 -26.87 -1.86 -25.46
C ASP A 388 -27.19 -1.15 -26.78
N GLU A 389 -28.12 -0.19 -26.73
CA GLU A 389 -28.53 0.59 -27.89
C GLU A 389 -27.39 1.43 -28.48
N LYS A 390 -26.46 1.93 -27.66
CA LYS A 390 -25.33 2.75 -28.12
C LYS A 390 -24.35 1.91 -28.93
N LYS A 391 -24.11 0.67 -28.51
CA LYS A 391 -23.23 -0.29 -29.20
C LYS A 391 -23.96 -1.19 -30.20
N LYS A 392 -25.28 -1.07 -30.31
CA LYS A 392 -26.16 -1.93 -31.13
C LYS A 392 -25.85 -3.42 -30.94
N LYS A 393 -25.67 -3.84 -29.68
CA LYS A 393 -25.23 -5.20 -29.36
C LYS A 393 -26.05 -5.77 -28.22
N GLN A 394 -26.47 -7.03 -28.38
CA GLN A 394 -27.00 -7.81 -27.27
C GLN A 394 -25.87 -8.12 -26.27
N VAL A 395 -26.02 -7.62 -25.05
CA VAL A 395 -25.01 -7.77 -23.99
C VAL A 395 -25.37 -8.93 -23.07
N LEU A 396 -26.64 -9.03 -22.67
CA LEU A 396 -27.16 -10.18 -21.93
C LEU A 396 -28.30 -10.82 -22.72
N PRO A 397 -28.19 -12.11 -23.11
CA PRO A 397 -29.29 -12.84 -23.72
C PRO A 397 -30.42 -13.08 -22.69
N ALA A 398 -31.66 -13.30 -23.14
CA ALA A 398 -32.79 -13.52 -22.23
C ALA A 398 -32.57 -14.71 -21.28
N GLU A 399 -31.88 -15.74 -21.77
CA GLU A 399 -31.51 -16.94 -21.03
C GLU A 399 -30.03 -17.24 -21.21
N ARG A 400 -29.38 -17.72 -20.15
CA ARG A 400 -27.98 -18.12 -20.20
C ARG A 400 -27.73 -19.31 -19.28
N ALA A 401 -27.01 -20.30 -19.81
CA ALA A 401 -26.53 -21.44 -19.03
C ALA A 401 -25.27 -21.07 -18.23
N PHE A 402 -25.19 -21.56 -16.99
CA PHE A 402 -24.04 -21.48 -16.10
C PHE A 402 -23.66 -22.86 -15.62
N GLU A 403 -22.36 -23.15 -15.56
CA GLU A 403 -21.86 -24.33 -14.86
C GLU A 403 -21.92 -24.12 -13.34
N VAL A 404 -22.58 -25.03 -12.64
CA VAL A 404 -22.66 -25.08 -11.18
C VAL A 404 -22.17 -26.44 -10.66
N GLU A 405 -21.71 -26.49 -9.42
CA GLU A 405 -21.31 -27.76 -8.78
C GLU A 405 -22.53 -28.69 -8.66
N ASN A 406 -22.30 -29.97 -8.89
CA ASN A 406 -23.33 -31.00 -8.88
C ASN A 406 -23.39 -31.70 -7.52
N THR A 407 -23.95 -31.01 -6.53
CA THR A 407 -24.06 -31.50 -5.15
C THR A 407 -25.07 -32.63 -4.96
N GLU A 408 -26.04 -32.75 -5.86
CA GLU A 408 -27.13 -33.74 -5.80
C GLU A 408 -26.80 -35.06 -6.52
N GLY A 409 -25.62 -35.17 -7.14
CA GLY A 409 -25.24 -36.37 -7.88
C GLY A 409 -26.06 -36.60 -9.16
N PHE A 410 -26.55 -35.52 -9.79
CA PHE A 410 -27.30 -35.60 -11.04
C PHE A 410 -26.48 -36.26 -12.16
N ILE A 411 -27.06 -37.24 -12.83
CA ILE A 411 -26.43 -37.94 -13.95
C ILE A 411 -27.08 -37.45 -15.23
N GLU A 412 -26.29 -36.86 -16.12
CA GLU A 412 -26.76 -36.45 -17.45
C GLU A 412 -27.27 -37.67 -18.23
N GLU A 413 -28.34 -37.47 -19.00
CA GLU A 413 -28.96 -38.53 -19.79
C GLU A 413 -27.93 -39.17 -20.75
N GLY A 414 -27.80 -40.50 -20.67
CA GLY A 414 -26.79 -41.26 -21.42
C GLY A 414 -25.39 -41.35 -20.77
N LYS A 415 -25.20 -40.85 -19.54
CA LYS A 415 -23.97 -41.04 -18.75
C LYS A 415 -24.20 -42.02 -17.60
N GLN A 416 -23.13 -42.69 -17.16
CA GLN A 416 -23.18 -43.66 -16.06
C GLN A 416 -22.73 -43.11 -14.70
N LYS A 417 -22.10 -41.93 -14.68
CA LYS A 417 -21.59 -41.30 -13.46
C LYS A 417 -21.91 -39.80 -13.46
N PRO A 418 -22.23 -39.22 -12.29
CA PRO A 418 -22.45 -37.79 -12.18
C PRO A 418 -21.15 -37.05 -12.44
N LYS A 419 -21.22 -36.00 -13.27
CA LYS A 419 -20.11 -35.06 -13.41
C LYS A 419 -20.01 -34.19 -12.17
N LYS A 420 -18.81 -33.65 -11.91
CA LYS A 420 -18.58 -32.67 -10.82
C LYS A 420 -19.40 -31.40 -11.01
N LYS A 421 -19.71 -31.03 -12.25
CA LYS A 421 -20.51 -29.85 -12.59
C LYS A 421 -21.70 -30.22 -13.47
N ARG A 422 -22.75 -29.41 -13.40
CA ARG A 422 -23.92 -29.45 -14.27
C ARG A 422 -24.25 -28.04 -14.78
N ASN A 423 -25.03 -27.97 -15.86
CA ASN A 423 -25.57 -26.70 -16.33
C ASN A 423 -26.87 -26.36 -15.58
N MET A 424 -27.06 -25.07 -15.33
CA MET A 424 -28.32 -24.46 -14.89
C MET A 424 -28.58 -23.26 -15.78
N THR A 425 -29.83 -23.08 -16.22
CA THR A 425 -30.22 -21.95 -17.06
C THR A 425 -30.91 -20.89 -16.21
N ILE A 426 -30.41 -19.66 -16.28
CA ILE A 426 -31.05 -18.50 -15.64
C ILE A 426 -31.74 -17.66 -16.72
N ARG A 427 -33.05 -17.50 -16.57
CA ARG A 427 -33.85 -16.53 -17.33
C ARG A 427 -33.91 -15.21 -16.56
N GLY A 428 -33.66 -14.11 -17.25
CA GLY A 428 -33.64 -12.79 -16.61
C GLY A 428 -35.02 -12.13 -16.50
N LEU A 429 -35.13 -11.19 -15.56
CA LEU A 429 -36.33 -10.41 -15.25
C LEU A 429 -36.53 -9.16 -16.12
N GLY A 430 -35.50 -8.74 -16.85
CA GLY A 430 -35.53 -7.57 -17.72
C GLY A 430 -35.60 -6.23 -16.99
N ILE A 431 -35.15 -6.17 -15.73
CA ILE A 431 -35.11 -4.91 -14.97
C ILE A 431 -34.15 -3.94 -15.67
N PRO A 432 -34.55 -2.68 -15.93
CA PRO A 432 -33.65 -1.70 -16.53
C PRO A 432 -32.46 -1.40 -15.60
N PRO A 433 -31.20 -1.50 -16.08
CA PRO A 433 -30.03 -1.20 -15.25
C PRO A 433 -29.84 0.30 -15.02
N THR A 434 -29.58 0.70 -13.77
CA THR A 434 -29.28 2.10 -13.40
C THR A 434 -27.80 2.45 -13.51
N HIS A 435 -26.92 1.47 -13.26
CA HIS A 435 -25.46 1.64 -13.26
C HIS A 435 -24.75 0.57 -14.09
N PHE A 436 -23.52 0.87 -14.52
CA PHE A 436 -22.72 0.00 -15.37
C PHE A 436 -21.30 -0.16 -14.84
N THR A 437 -20.70 -1.33 -15.08
CA THR A 437 -19.28 -1.58 -14.82
C THR A 437 -18.41 -0.83 -15.82
N ALA A 438 -17.11 -0.72 -15.55
CA ALA A 438 -16.14 -0.13 -16.51
C ALA A 438 -16.13 -0.86 -17.87
N SER A 439 -16.46 -2.16 -17.89
CA SER A 439 -16.62 -2.96 -19.12
C SER A 439 -17.95 -2.75 -19.84
N GLY A 440 -18.88 -1.98 -19.25
CA GLY A 440 -20.19 -1.65 -19.81
C GLY A 440 -21.28 -2.71 -19.57
N LEU A 441 -21.08 -3.63 -18.61
CA LEU A 441 -22.13 -4.57 -18.19
C LEU A 441 -23.02 -3.91 -17.13
N PRO A 442 -24.32 -4.27 -17.03
CA PRO A 442 -25.16 -3.89 -15.90
C PRO A 442 -24.45 -4.16 -14.56
N ALA A 443 -24.39 -3.18 -13.66
CA ALA A 443 -23.75 -3.36 -12.37
C ALA A 443 -24.71 -4.06 -11.38
N ALA A 444 -24.20 -5.05 -10.64
CA ALA A 444 -24.94 -5.77 -9.59
C ALA A 444 -24.23 -5.62 -8.23
N SER A 445 -23.76 -4.40 -7.94
CA SER A 445 -23.09 -4.05 -6.67
C SER A 445 -24.10 -3.87 -5.53
N ALA A 446 -23.64 -3.85 -4.29
CA ALA A 446 -24.49 -3.64 -3.12
C ALA A 446 -25.28 -2.32 -3.20
N GLU A 447 -24.69 -1.25 -3.74
CA GLU A 447 -25.35 0.05 -3.94
C GLU A 447 -26.52 -0.05 -4.92
N VAL A 448 -26.32 -0.70 -6.07
CA VAL A 448 -27.40 -0.90 -7.07
C VAL A 448 -28.51 -1.76 -6.50
N LEU A 449 -28.18 -2.83 -5.77
CA LEU A 449 -29.19 -3.70 -5.17
C LEU A 449 -30.02 -2.97 -4.12
N LYS A 450 -29.41 -2.06 -3.33
CA LYS A 450 -30.14 -1.19 -2.39
C LYS A 450 -31.08 -0.23 -3.13
N GLU A 451 -30.61 0.39 -4.22
CA GLU A 451 -31.44 1.27 -5.04
C GLU A 451 -32.65 0.51 -5.63
N LEU A 452 -32.42 -0.68 -6.18
CA LEU A 452 -33.48 -1.54 -6.73
C LEU A 452 -34.47 -2.03 -5.66
N ALA A 453 -34.00 -2.29 -4.44
CA ALA A 453 -34.86 -2.68 -3.33
C ALA A 453 -35.74 -1.53 -2.81
N GLY A 454 -35.44 -0.28 -3.18
CA GLY A 454 -36.14 0.91 -2.70
C GLY A 454 -35.86 1.23 -1.22
N ASN A 455 -36.69 2.09 -0.63
CA ASN A 455 -36.48 2.54 0.75
C ASN A 455 -36.91 1.44 1.75
N VAL A 456 -35.94 0.72 2.31
CA VAL A 456 -36.15 -0.45 3.19
C VAL A 456 -36.66 -0.06 4.59
N SER A 457 -36.83 1.23 4.90
CA SER A 457 -37.23 1.73 6.22
C SER A 457 -38.60 1.25 6.74
N ILE A 458 -39.41 0.56 5.93
CA ILE A 458 -40.77 0.14 6.31
C ILE A 458 -40.88 -1.35 6.67
N LEU A 459 -39.90 -2.21 6.35
CA LEU A 459 -40.09 -3.68 6.47
C LEU A 459 -39.29 -4.40 7.58
N LEU A 460 -38.43 -3.71 8.33
CA LEU A 460 -37.65 -4.32 9.43
C LEU A 460 -38.29 -4.17 10.83
N CYS A 461 -39.53 -3.68 10.91
CA CYS A 461 -40.31 -3.55 12.16
C CYS A 461 -41.54 -4.46 12.22
N LEU A 462 -41.51 -5.64 11.61
CA LEU A 462 -42.54 -6.65 11.88
C LEU A 462 -42.04 -7.62 12.96
N PRO A 463 -42.80 -7.79 14.08
CA PRO A 463 -42.41 -8.70 15.15
C PRO A 463 -42.40 -10.15 14.62
N THR A 464 -41.51 -10.93 15.20
CA THR A 464 -41.44 -12.39 15.09
C THR A 464 -42.83 -13.00 15.27
N VAL A 465 -43.42 -13.49 14.17
CA VAL A 465 -44.60 -14.34 14.23
C VAL A 465 -44.10 -15.75 14.51
N GLU A 466 -44.26 -16.21 15.74
CA GLU A 466 -44.20 -17.62 16.11
C GLU A 466 -45.22 -18.37 15.25
N PHE A 467 -44.76 -19.36 14.49
CA PHE A 467 -45.66 -20.33 13.88
C PHE A 467 -45.98 -21.37 14.93
N ASP A 468 -47.17 -21.26 15.51
CA ASP A 468 -47.82 -22.32 16.28
C ASP A 468 -47.96 -23.55 15.38
N THR A 469 -47.39 -24.66 15.83
CA THR A 469 -47.65 -25.99 15.30
C THR A 469 -48.98 -26.46 15.84
N ASP A 470 -50.01 -26.53 15.00
CA ASP A 470 -51.04 -27.57 15.10
C ASP A 470 -51.85 -27.69 13.79
N LEU A 471 -52.05 -28.96 13.40
CA LEU A 471 -52.75 -29.57 12.25
C LEU A 471 -51.97 -29.82 10.95
#